data_AF-A0A0H3KMN8-F1
#
_entry.id   AF-A0A0H3KMN8-F1
#
_cell.length_a   1.000
_cell.length_b   1.000
_cell.length_c   1.000
_cell.angle_alpha   90.00
_cell.angle_beta   90.00
_cell.angle_gamma   90.00
#
_symmetry.space_group_name_H-M   'P 1'
#
loop_
_entity.id
_entity.type
_entity.pdbx_description
1 polymer ?
#
loop_
_entity_poly.entity_id
_entity_poly.type
_entity_poly.pdbx_seq_one_letter_code
_entity_poly.pdbx_strand_id
1 'polypeptide(L)'
;MNEKSNIGNIASGRRIAQCWYSATEYDQIKSVMDDGHKLPSRYEDWRAGAEQREDQVRRAGGTPVRIAFDLAEFRRFCAHFRVPLDADTRSKFAALKSQIDAEAGSEPGTGVH
;
A
#
# COMPACT_ATOMS: atom_id res chain seq x y z
N MET A 1 43.16 12.79 -1.57
CA MET A 1 42.54 12.05 -0.45
C MET A 1 41.09 12.47 -0.42
N ASN A 2 40.20 11.60 -0.93
CA ASN A 2 38.79 11.92 -1.17
C ASN A 2 37.96 11.49 0.03
N GLU A 3 37.46 12.45 0.78
CA GLU A 3 36.56 12.23 1.90
C GLU A 3 35.28 13.03 1.68
N LYS A 4 34.40 12.58 0.79
CA LYS A 4 32.93 12.85 0.79
C LYS A 4 32.19 11.79 -0.04
N SER A 5 32.50 10.52 0.18
CA SER A 5 31.56 9.44 -0.15
C SER A 5 30.80 9.13 1.14
N ASN A 6 29.46 8.98 1.03
CA ASN A 6 28.56 8.45 2.07
C ASN A 6 27.69 9.43 2.89
N ILE A 7 27.12 10.46 2.25
CA ILE A 7 25.94 11.20 2.81
C ILE A 7 24.66 10.87 2.00
N GLY A 8 24.68 9.84 1.14
CA GLY A 8 23.56 9.50 0.25
C GLY A 8 22.84 8.17 0.52
N ASN A 9 23.30 7.36 1.49
CA ASN A 9 22.78 5.99 1.68
C ASN A 9 22.22 5.71 3.08
N ILE A 10 21.86 6.78 3.82
CA ILE A 10 21.24 6.67 5.14
C ILE A 10 19.76 7.04 4.95
N ALA A 11 18.86 6.09 5.25
CA ALA A 11 17.42 6.25 5.39
C ALA A 11 16.48 6.05 4.18
N SER A 12 16.62 4.97 3.40
CA SER A 12 15.48 4.48 2.61
C SER A 12 15.33 2.97 2.73
N GLY A 13 14.80 2.53 3.88
CA GLY A 13 14.32 1.16 4.04
C GLY A 13 13.26 0.84 2.99
N ARG A 14 13.22 -0.41 2.50
CA ARG A 14 12.27 -0.81 1.45
C ARG A 14 10.84 -0.49 1.89
N ARG A 15 10.14 0.34 1.12
CA ARG A 15 8.72 0.66 1.35
C ARG A 15 7.87 -0.55 0.98
N ILE A 16 7.01 -0.99 1.89
CA ILE A 16 6.06 -2.09 1.65
C ILE A 16 4.66 -1.51 1.81
N ALA A 17 3.95 -1.38 0.69
CA ALA A 17 2.61 -0.82 0.66
C ALA A 17 1.56 -1.92 0.89
N GLN A 18 0.54 -1.60 1.69
CA GLN A 18 -0.60 -2.48 1.95
C GLN A 18 -1.90 -1.69 1.84
N CYS A 19 -2.90 -2.26 1.16
CA CYS A 19 -4.26 -1.72 1.15
C CYS A 19 -4.83 -1.66 2.58
N TRP A 20 -5.40 -0.53 2.92
CA TRP A 20 -6.01 -0.25 4.21
C TRP A 20 -7.52 -0.08 4.03
N TYR A 21 -8.28 -1.05 4.52
CA TYR A 21 -9.74 -1.07 4.42
C TYR A 21 -10.39 -0.23 5.52
N SER A 22 -11.53 0.37 5.20
CA SER A 22 -12.43 0.97 6.18
C SER A 22 -13.26 -0.12 6.87
N ALA A 23 -13.67 0.14 8.11
CA ALA A 23 -14.56 -0.77 8.83
C ALA A 23 -15.92 -0.88 8.14
N THR A 24 -16.45 0.25 7.64
CA THR A 24 -17.77 0.36 7.03
C THR A 24 -17.88 -0.42 5.72
N GLU A 25 -16.81 -0.50 4.94
CA GLU A 25 -16.84 -1.14 3.61
C GLU A 25 -16.24 -2.54 3.61
N TYR A 26 -15.71 -3.01 4.74
CA TYR A 26 -14.97 -4.27 4.83
C TYR A 26 -15.75 -5.47 4.30
N ASP A 27 -17.02 -5.62 4.70
CA ASP A 27 -17.84 -6.75 4.26
C ASP A 27 -18.16 -6.69 2.76
N GLN A 28 -18.38 -5.49 2.23
CA GLN A 28 -18.58 -5.29 0.80
C GLN A 28 -17.30 -5.63 0.03
N ILE A 29 -16.14 -5.12 0.47
CA ILE A 29 -14.84 -5.43 -0.12
C ILE A 29 -14.64 -6.95 -0.12
N LYS A 30 -14.85 -7.61 1.02
CA LYS A 30 -14.69 -9.05 1.16
C LYS A 30 -15.60 -9.85 0.22
N SER A 31 -16.87 -9.48 0.10
CA SER A 31 -17.84 -10.24 -0.71
C SER A 31 -17.57 -10.24 -2.21
N VAL A 32 -16.79 -9.27 -2.71
CA VAL A 32 -16.54 -9.10 -4.15
C VAL A 32 -15.15 -9.56 -4.59
N MET A 33 -14.28 -9.92 -3.65
CA MET A 33 -12.93 -10.42 -3.95
C MET A 33 -12.98 -11.91 -4.25
N ASP A 34 -12.22 -12.35 -5.24
CA ASP A 34 -12.12 -13.76 -5.64
C ASP A 34 -11.58 -14.62 -4.47
N ASP A 35 -10.70 -14.03 -3.67
CA ASP A 35 -10.13 -14.61 -2.46
C ASP A 35 -10.76 -14.07 -1.17
N GLY A 36 -11.97 -13.48 -1.25
CA GLY A 36 -12.70 -12.94 -0.10
C GLY A 36 -12.91 -13.96 1.02
N HIS A 37 -13.05 -15.25 0.68
CA HIS A 37 -13.16 -16.35 1.63
C HIS A 37 -11.89 -16.57 2.48
N LYS A 38 -10.74 -16.03 2.06
CA LYS A 38 -9.47 -16.08 2.81
C LYS A 38 -9.31 -14.88 3.76
N LEU A 39 -10.12 -13.84 3.59
CA LEU A 39 -10.11 -12.70 4.50
C LEU A 39 -10.85 -13.06 5.79
N PRO A 40 -10.40 -12.53 6.96
CA PRO A 40 -11.07 -12.74 8.23
C PRO A 40 -12.58 -12.46 8.20
N SER A 41 -13.34 -13.10 9.08
CA SER A 41 -14.78 -12.86 9.20
C SER A 41 -15.10 -11.47 9.68
N ARG A 42 -14.26 -10.91 10.57
CA ARG A 42 -14.47 -9.61 11.19
C ARG A 42 -13.40 -8.62 10.77
N TYR A 43 -13.81 -7.36 10.68
CA TYR A 43 -12.89 -6.25 10.42
C TYR A 43 -11.77 -6.16 11.47
N GLU A 44 -12.09 -6.37 12.75
CA GLU A 44 -11.10 -6.28 13.83
C GLU A 44 -9.98 -7.32 13.67
N ASP A 45 -10.32 -8.54 13.26
CA ASP A 45 -9.37 -9.62 13.02
C ASP A 45 -8.47 -9.32 11.81
N TRP A 46 -9.07 -8.76 10.74
CA TRP A 46 -8.29 -8.26 9.60
C TRP A 46 -7.34 -7.14 10.00
N ARG A 47 -7.80 -6.18 10.81
CA ARG A 47 -7.00 -5.05 11.26
C ARG A 47 -5.82 -5.52 12.11
N ALA A 48 -6.05 -6.42 13.05
CA ALA A 48 -4.97 -6.99 13.87
C ALA A 48 -3.92 -7.69 13.01
N GLY A 49 -4.35 -8.52 12.03
CA GLY A 49 -3.42 -9.16 11.09
C GLY A 49 -2.70 -8.16 10.17
N ALA A 50 -3.36 -7.06 9.79
CA ALA A 50 -2.76 -5.98 9.02
C ALA A 50 -1.68 -5.24 9.81
N GLU A 51 -1.95 -4.86 11.06
CA GLU A 51 -1.00 -4.20 11.95
C GLU A 51 0.20 -5.11 12.27
N GLN A 52 -0.03 -6.41 12.48
CA GLN A 52 1.04 -7.39 12.65
C GLN A 52 1.99 -7.46 11.44
N ARG A 53 1.45 -7.38 10.21
CA ARG A 53 2.30 -7.33 9.00
C ARG A 53 3.12 -6.05 8.94
N GLU A 54 2.57 -4.92 9.34
CA GLU A 54 3.36 -3.68 9.43
C GLU A 54 4.52 -3.81 10.42
N ASP A 55 4.28 -4.41 11.57
CA ASP A 55 5.33 -4.65 12.56
C ASP A 55 6.41 -5.59 12.05
N GLN A 56 6.03 -6.62 11.29
CA GLN A 56 7.00 -7.48 10.62
C GLN A 56 7.85 -6.70 9.60
N VAL A 57 7.26 -5.81 8.82
CA VAL A 57 7.99 -4.93 7.89
C VAL A 57 8.96 -4.02 8.64
N ARG A 58 8.51 -3.39 9.74
CA ARG A 58 9.37 -2.52 10.57
C ARG A 58 10.55 -3.31 11.15
N ARG A 59 10.30 -4.50 11.68
CA ARG A 59 11.35 -5.39 12.22
C ARG A 59 12.36 -5.85 11.17
N ALA A 60 11.94 -5.94 9.91
CA ALA A 60 12.80 -6.25 8.78
C ALA A 60 13.55 -5.02 8.23
N GLY A 61 13.45 -3.85 8.87
CA GLY A 61 14.10 -2.60 8.43
C GLY A 61 13.39 -1.91 7.26
N GLY A 62 12.15 -2.32 6.96
CA GLY A 62 11.30 -1.68 5.95
C GLY A 62 10.38 -0.60 6.53
N THR A 63 9.77 0.16 5.64
CA THR A 63 8.78 1.18 5.99
C THR A 63 7.40 0.72 5.49
N PRO A 64 6.48 0.31 6.38
CA PRO A 64 5.12 -0.02 5.94
C PRO A 64 4.38 1.26 5.53
N VAL A 65 3.63 1.17 4.43
CA VAL A 65 2.83 2.28 3.90
C VAL A 65 1.39 1.82 3.79
N ARG A 66 0.48 2.52 4.47
CA ARG A 66 -0.96 2.29 4.36
C ARG A 66 -1.50 3.03 3.16
N ILE A 67 -2.13 2.30 2.24
CA ILE A 67 -2.80 2.87 1.08
C ILE A 67 -4.30 2.78 1.30
N ALA A 68 -4.99 3.91 1.41
CA ALA A 68 -6.44 3.93 1.50
C ALA A 68 -7.04 3.17 0.30
N PHE A 69 -7.87 2.17 0.59
CA PHE A 69 -8.44 1.30 -0.43
C PHE A 69 -9.78 1.84 -0.92
N ASP A 70 -9.87 2.14 -2.21
CA ASP A 70 -11.12 2.45 -2.89
C ASP A 70 -11.51 1.29 -3.81
N LEU A 71 -12.66 0.68 -3.56
CA LEU A 71 -13.11 -0.50 -4.29
C LEU A 71 -13.41 -0.20 -5.77
N ALA A 72 -13.91 1.00 -6.08
CA ALA A 72 -14.29 1.38 -7.44
C ALA A 72 -13.05 1.65 -8.31
N GLU A 73 -12.02 2.29 -7.76
CA GLU A 73 -10.71 2.49 -8.35
C GLU A 73 -10.03 1.14 -8.57
N PHE A 74 -10.02 0.26 -7.56
CA PHE A 74 -9.43 -1.06 -7.70
C PHE A 74 -10.09 -1.91 -8.79
N ARG A 75 -11.43 -1.87 -8.89
CA ARG A 75 -12.17 -2.53 -9.98
C ARG A 75 -11.79 -2.01 -11.36
N ARG A 76 -11.64 -0.69 -11.50
CA ARG A 76 -11.19 -0.07 -12.76
C ARG A 76 -9.77 -0.50 -13.12
N PHE A 77 -8.88 -0.55 -12.14
CA PHE A 77 -7.52 -1.08 -12.31
C PHE A 77 -7.56 -2.54 -12.81
N CYS A 78 -8.33 -3.40 -12.14
CA CYS A 78 -8.45 -4.81 -12.52
C CYS A 78 -8.97 -4.99 -13.95
N ALA A 79 -10.02 -4.24 -14.32
CA ALA A 79 -10.59 -4.29 -15.66
C ALA A 79 -9.61 -3.79 -16.73
N HIS A 80 -8.87 -2.71 -16.45
CA HIS A 80 -7.89 -2.15 -17.37
C HIS A 80 -6.73 -3.12 -17.65
N PHE A 81 -6.17 -3.71 -16.60
CA PHE A 81 -5.03 -4.63 -16.71
C PHE A 81 -5.43 -6.09 -16.96
N ARG A 82 -6.74 -6.41 -16.98
CA ARG A 82 -7.29 -7.76 -17.11
C ARG A 82 -6.72 -8.74 -16.07
N VAL A 83 -6.70 -8.29 -14.82
CA VAL A 83 -6.20 -9.05 -13.66
C VAL A 83 -7.34 -9.34 -12.67
N PRO A 84 -7.24 -10.44 -11.88
CA PRO A 84 -8.30 -10.84 -10.95
C PRO A 84 -8.45 -9.90 -9.75
N LEU A 85 -9.57 -10.00 -9.03
CA LEU A 85 -9.83 -9.23 -7.81
C LEU A 85 -9.29 -9.99 -6.59
N ASP A 86 -7.97 -10.18 -6.53
CA ASP A 86 -7.31 -11.04 -5.55
C ASP A 86 -6.20 -10.34 -4.74
N ALA A 87 -5.61 -11.06 -3.78
CA ALA A 87 -4.52 -10.54 -2.94
C ALA A 87 -3.31 -10.06 -3.72
N ASP A 88 -2.87 -10.80 -4.75
CA ASP A 88 -1.69 -10.44 -5.54
C ASP A 88 -1.92 -9.11 -6.27
N THR A 89 -3.10 -8.94 -6.85
CA THR A 89 -3.50 -7.71 -7.53
C THR A 89 -3.63 -6.54 -6.56
N ARG A 90 -4.18 -6.76 -5.36
CA ARG A 90 -4.23 -5.73 -4.30
C ARG A 90 -2.84 -5.28 -3.87
N SER A 91 -1.88 -6.21 -3.74
CA SER A 91 -0.48 -5.87 -3.42
C SER A 91 0.18 -5.04 -4.51
N LYS A 92 -0.02 -5.39 -5.79
CA LYS A 92 0.50 -4.62 -6.93
C LYS A 92 -0.11 -3.22 -7.00
N PHE A 93 -1.43 -3.12 -6.80
CA PHE A 93 -2.16 -1.86 -6.75
C PHE A 93 -1.63 -0.95 -5.63
N ALA A 94 -1.46 -1.47 -4.41
CA ALA A 94 -0.89 -0.70 -3.30
C ALA A 94 0.54 -0.22 -3.58
N ALA A 95 1.38 -1.08 -4.18
CA ALA A 95 2.74 -0.71 -4.54
C ALA A 95 2.78 0.44 -5.56
N LEU A 96 1.93 0.40 -6.58
CA LEU A 96 1.81 1.46 -7.57
C LEU A 96 1.33 2.77 -6.94
N LYS A 97 0.26 2.74 -6.13
CA LYS A 97 -0.24 3.95 -5.44
C LYS A 97 0.80 4.56 -4.52
N SER A 98 1.58 3.73 -3.81
CA SER A 98 2.66 4.24 -2.96
C SER A 98 3.78 4.94 -3.74
N GLN A 99 4.00 4.60 -5.01
CA GLN A 99 4.99 5.29 -5.85
C GLN A 99 4.45 6.66 -6.26
N ILE A 100 3.19 6.73 -6.69
CA ILE A 100 2.51 7.97 -7.08
C ILE A 100 2.43 8.96 -5.90
N ASP A 101 2.07 8.49 -4.70
CA ASP A 101 1.98 9.36 -3.51
C ASP A 101 3.35 9.93 -3.12
N ALA A 102 4.45 9.21 -3.40
CA ALA A 102 5.80 9.72 -3.16
C ALA A 102 6.21 10.79 -4.17
N GLU A 103 5.76 10.66 -5.42
CA GLU A 103 6.00 11.63 -6.50
C GLU A 103 5.16 12.91 -6.33
N ALA A 104 3.90 12.79 -5.89
CA ALA A 104 3.04 13.94 -5.58
C ALA A 104 3.56 14.76 -4.38
N GLY A 105 4.34 14.16 -3.48
CA GLY A 105 5.06 14.87 -2.42
C GLY A 105 6.34 15.58 -2.88
N SER A 106 6.69 15.51 -4.17
CA SER A 106 7.95 16.02 -4.71
C SER A 106 7.79 17.18 -5.71
N GLU A 107 6.64 17.84 -5.82
CA GLU A 107 6.56 19.11 -6.56
C GLU A 107 7.19 20.26 -5.75
N PRO A 108 8.34 20.83 -6.16
CA PRO A 108 8.81 22.07 -5.56
C PRO A 108 7.90 23.20 -6.06
N GLY A 109 7.07 23.73 -5.17
CA GLY A 109 6.38 24.99 -5.38
C GLY A 109 7.39 26.11 -5.69
N THR A 110 7.68 26.30 -6.97
CA THR A 110 8.36 27.48 -7.51
C THR A 110 7.33 28.21 -8.34
N GLY A 111 6.93 29.40 -7.89
CA GLY A 111 6.00 30.23 -8.62
C GLY A 111 5.53 31.45 -7.84
N VAL A 112 6.47 32.23 -7.31
CA VAL A 112 6.23 33.64 -7.05
C VAL A 112 6.06 34.32 -8.40
N HIS A 113 4.89 34.91 -8.65
CA HIS A 113 4.68 36.00 -9.59
C HIS A 113 3.70 36.99 -9.00
#